data_AF-A0A365P122-F1
#
_entry.id   AF-A0A365P122-F1
#
_cell.length_a   1.000
_cell.length_b   1.000
_cell.length_c   1.000
_cell.angle_alpha   90.00
_cell.angle_beta   90.00
_cell.angle_gamma   90.00
#
_symmetry.space_group_name_H-M   'P 1'
#
loop_
_entity.id
_entity.type
_entity.pdbx_description
1 polymer ?
#
loop_
_entity_poly.entity_id
_entity_poly.type
_entity_poly.pdbx_seq_one_letter_code
_entity_poly.pdbx_strand_id
1 'polypeptide(L)'
;MNDEIQHILSGKSQVKHGDFIQTILSFLRRSEATSDLVKEDKHFKEKETAHLVNYISEEKFWIENINLTNYISQGAEQKVYLQDEKSVIKLNDSIYYTSWKDYLNNLLLNNYFFSDTAYELLGFYRNENVLYAVVEQPFVKATEKTNLELVKQFMESNGFENTRNNDYINKKIGVILEDLHDENVLTQNGILFFIDTVFYII
;
A
#
# COMPACT_ATOMS: atom_id res chain seq x y z
N MET A 1 -10.60 15.51 -9.25
CA MET A 1 -9.79 15.00 -8.13
C MET A 1 -9.55 16.13 -7.14
N ASN A 2 -9.79 15.91 -5.85
CA ASN A 2 -9.61 16.94 -4.81
C ASN A 2 -8.12 17.32 -4.67
N ASP A 3 -7.84 18.59 -4.40
CA ASP A 3 -6.47 19.13 -4.32
C ASP A 3 -5.63 18.40 -3.26
N GLU A 4 -6.26 17.93 -2.18
CA GLU A 4 -5.58 17.25 -1.06
C GLU A 4 -4.98 15.90 -1.46
N ILE A 5 -5.74 15.01 -2.10
CA ILE A 5 -5.21 13.72 -2.57
C ILE A 5 -4.11 13.96 -3.60
N GLN A 6 -4.30 14.91 -4.51
CA GLN A 6 -3.27 15.29 -5.47
C GLN A 6 -2.01 15.83 -4.78
N HIS A 7 -2.15 16.60 -3.69
CA HIS A 7 -1.01 17.08 -2.91
C HIS A 7 -0.27 15.94 -2.22
N ILE A 8 -0.97 14.96 -1.65
CA ILE A 8 -0.34 13.78 -1.03
C ILE A 8 0.41 12.96 -2.07
N LEU A 9 -0.24 12.62 -3.18
CA LEU A 9 0.38 11.82 -4.25
C LEU A 9 1.51 12.58 -4.95
N SER A 10 1.43 13.90 -5.05
CA SER A 10 2.50 14.73 -5.62
C SER A 10 3.69 14.94 -4.67
N GLY A 11 3.56 14.63 -3.38
CA GLY A 11 4.57 14.92 -2.36
C GLY A 11 4.55 16.35 -1.84
N LYS A 12 3.45 17.10 -2.08
CA LYS A 12 3.23 18.45 -1.56
C LYS A 12 2.60 18.47 -0.17
N SER A 13 2.01 17.36 0.26
CA SER A 13 1.47 17.16 1.61
C SER A 13 2.00 15.84 2.19
N GLN A 14 2.11 15.79 3.51
CA GLN A 14 2.62 14.62 4.23
C GLN A 14 1.49 13.82 4.87
N VAL A 15 1.71 12.51 4.95
CA VAL A 15 0.89 11.55 5.70
C VAL A 15 1.81 10.76 6.62
N LYS A 16 1.24 10.07 7.61
CA LYS A 16 2.02 9.21 8.51
C LYS A 16 2.86 8.20 7.70
N HIS A 17 4.15 8.13 7.98
CA HIS A 17 5.14 7.31 7.26
C HIS A 17 5.23 7.56 5.73
N GLY A 18 4.83 8.74 5.25
CA GLY A 18 4.76 9.06 3.82
C GLY A 18 6.09 9.45 3.16
N ASP A 19 7.06 9.99 3.92
CA ASP A 19 8.28 10.62 3.38
C ASP A 19 9.07 9.71 2.44
N PHE A 20 9.36 8.47 2.88
CA PHE A 20 10.16 7.56 2.09
C PHE A 20 9.38 7.01 0.88
N ILE A 21 8.08 6.73 1.04
CA ILE A 21 7.20 6.31 -0.05
C ILE A 21 7.17 7.39 -1.15
N GLN A 22 7.02 8.65 -0.77
CA GLN A 22 7.05 9.80 -1.68
C GLN A 22 8.42 10.03 -2.33
N THR A 23 9.51 9.69 -1.64
CA THR A 23 10.87 9.73 -2.21
C THR A 23 10.99 8.75 -3.37
N ILE A 24 10.58 7.50 -3.18
CA ILE A 24 10.59 6.49 -4.24
C ILE A 24 9.65 6.87 -5.39
N LEU A 25 8.42 7.32 -5.09
CA LEU A 25 7.47 7.80 -6.11
C LEU A 25 8.03 8.96 -6.93
N SER A 26 8.76 9.89 -6.30
CA SER A 26 9.39 11.02 -6.97
C SER A 26 10.52 10.59 -7.89
N PHE A 27 11.29 9.56 -7.52
CA PHE A 27 12.24 8.93 -8.44
C PHE A 27 11.52 8.28 -9.64
N LEU A 28 10.53 7.42 -9.39
CA LEU A 28 9.83 6.69 -10.45
C LEU A 28 9.21 7.63 -11.49
N ARG A 29 8.53 8.71 -11.04
CA ARG A 29 7.97 9.74 -11.93
C ARG A 29 9.02 10.43 -12.81
N ARG A 30 10.19 10.74 -12.25
CA ARG A 30 11.28 11.36 -13.01
C ARG A 30 11.84 10.38 -14.04
N SER A 31 12.03 9.11 -13.64
CA SER A 31 12.54 8.07 -14.54
C SER A 31 11.61 7.84 -15.75
N GLU A 32 10.29 7.82 -15.53
CA GLU A 32 9.27 7.69 -16.59
C GLU A 32 9.27 8.88 -17.53
N ALA A 33 9.42 10.12 -17.03
CA ALA A 33 9.48 11.31 -17.88
C ALA A 33 10.76 11.38 -18.74
N THR A 34 11.85 10.77 -18.27
CA THR A 34 13.15 10.79 -18.97
C THR A 34 13.40 9.63 -19.91
N SER A 35 12.56 8.59 -19.87
CA SER A 35 12.69 7.40 -20.71
C SER A 35 11.47 7.25 -21.59
N ASP A 36 11.59 6.58 -22.74
CA ASP A 36 10.45 6.23 -23.62
C ASP A 36 9.56 5.14 -22.98
N LEU A 37 9.27 5.24 -21.67
CA LEU A 37 8.40 4.35 -20.92
C LEU A 37 6.94 4.73 -21.19
N VAL A 38 6.38 4.18 -22.27
CA VAL A 38 4.95 4.27 -22.54
C VAL A 38 4.23 3.23 -21.69
N LYS A 39 3.22 3.64 -20.89
CA LYS A 39 2.41 2.73 -20.05
C LYS A 39 1.70 1.59 -20.82
N GLU A 40 1.55 1.74 -22.13
CA GLU A 40 0.99 0.72 -23.03
C GLU A 40 2.00 -0.37 -23.44
N ASP A 41 3.27 -0.24 -23.02
CA ASP A 41 4.29 -1.27 -23.22
C ASP A 41 3.99 -2.48 -22.32
N LYS A 42 3.89 -3.66 -22.93
CA LYS A 42 3.70 -4.94 -22.24
C LYS A 42 4.79 -5.22 -21.19
N HIS A 43 5.96 -4.58 -21.32
CA HIS A 43 7.11 -4.70 -20.42
C HIS A 43 7.31 -3.49 -19.51
N PHE A 44 6.32 -2.59 -19.39
CA PHE A 44 6.43 -1.37 -18.58
C PHE A 44 6.89 -1.67 -17.15
N LYS A 45 6.23 -2.60 -16.46
CA LYS A 45 6.55 -2.96 -15.07
C LYS A 45 7.94 -3.58 -14.92
N GLU A 46 8.40 -4.35 -15.90
CA GLU A 46 9.75 -4.94 -15.89
C GLU A 46 10.83 -3.86 -16.01
N LYS A 47 10.64 -2.88 -16.91
CA LYS A 47 11.56 -1.75 -17.06
C LYS A 47 11.54 -0.83 -15.84
N GLU A 48 10.36 -0.54 -15.30
CA GLU A 48 10.20 0.22 -14.06
C GLU A 48 10.92 -0.47 -12.89
N THR A 49 10.77 -1.80 -12.77
CA THR A 49 11.48 -2.61 -11.77
C THR A 49 12.99 -2.50 -11.95
N ALA A 50 13.51 -2.55 -13.19
CA ALA A 50 14.93 -2.42 -13.45
C ALA A 50 15.49 -1.04 -13.04
N HIS A 51 14.77 0.04 -13.35
CA HIS A 51 15.14 1.39 -12.90
C HIS A 51 15.12 1.50 -11.37
N LEU A 52 14.10 0.94 -10.73
CA LEU A 52 13.97 0.93 -9.28
C LEU A 52 15.12 0.16 -8.61
N VAL A 53 15.48 -1.03 -9.12
CA VAL A 53 16.62 -1.83 -8.61
C VAL A 53 17.94 -1.06 -8.67
N ASN A 54 18.20 -0.34 -9.76
CA ASN A 54 19.40 0.49 -9.88
C ASN A 54 19.40 1.59 -8.82
N TYR A 55 18.28 2.31 -8.67
CA TYR A 55 18.15 3.39 -7.69
C TYR A 55 18.29 2.92 -6.25
N ILE A 56 17.67 1.78 -5.90
CA ILE A 56 17.80 1.15 -4.58
C ILE A 56 19.28 0.83 -4.28
N SER A 57 20.02 0.38 -5.29
CA SER A 57 21.45 0.05 -5.14
C SER A 57 22.32 1.29 -4.98
N GLU A 58 22.04 2.34 -5.74
CA GLU A 58 22.77 3.63 -5.68
C GLU A 58 22.55 4.33 -4.33
N GLU A 59 21.31 4.39 -3.85
CA GLU A 59 20.93 5.07 -2.61
C GLU A 59 21.02 4.17 -1.35
N LYS A 60 21.41 2.90 -1.52
CA LYS A 60 21.56 1.90 -0.44
C LYS A 60 20.26 1.64 0.34
N PHE A 61 19.15 1.52 -0.37
CA PHE A 61 17.84 1.18 0.20
C PHE A 61 17.58 -0.33 0.33
N TRP A 62 18.61 -1.16 0.16
CA TRP A 62 18.53 -2.60 0.38
C TRP A 62 18.48 -2.93 1.88
N ILE A 63 17.54 -3.79 2.26
CA ILE A 63 17.52 -4.41 3.58
C ILE A 63 18.23 -5.77 3.48
N GLU A 64 19.46 -5.83 3.96
CA GLU A 64 20.28 -7.05 3.89
C GLU A 64 19.89 -8.08 4.95
N ASN A 65 19.46 -7.61 6.13
CA ASN A 65 19.12 -8.45 7.28
C ASN A 65 17.70 -8.17 7.73
N ILE A 66 16.77 -9.02 7.33
CA ILE A 66 15.38 -8.97 7.76
C ILE A 66 15.04 -10.21 8.60
N ASN A 67 14.41 -9.99 9.75
CA ASN A 67 13.98 -11.10 10.60
C ASN A 67 12.68 -11.71 10.04
N LEU A 68 12.81 -12.85 9.36
CA LEU A 68 11.71 -13.60 8.74
C LEU A 68 11.34 -14.86 9.52
N THR A 69 11.67 -14.95 10.82
CA THR A 69 11.47 -16.19 11.60
C THR A 69 10.01 -16.45 11.97
N ASN A 70 9.25 -15.39 12.28
CA ASN A 70 7.91 -15.51 12.86
C ASN A 70 6.82 -15.35 11.80
N TYR A 71 6.81 -16.25 10.83
CA TYR A 71 5.81 -16.26 9.77
C TYR A 71 4.38 -16.42 10.33
N ILE A 72 3.45 -15.55 9.91
CA ILE A 72 2.03 -15.57 10.32
C ILE A 72 1.16 -16.12 9.19
N SER A 73 1.25 -15.51 8.01
CA SER A 73 0.38 -15.78 6.88
C SER A 73 1.04 -15.41 5.55
N GLN A 74 0.47 -15.93 4.47
CA GLN A 74 0.86 -15.65 3.09
C GLN A 74 -0.38 -15.53 2.22
N GLY A 75 -0.45 -14.41 1.49
CA GLY A 75 -1.27 -14.25 0.29
C GLY A 75 -0.45 -14.60 -0.96
N ALA A 76 -1.02 -14.45 -2.14
CA ALA A 76 -0.30 -14.76 -3.37
C ALA A 76 0.88 -13.79 -3.65
N GLU A 77 0.79 -12.55 -3.16
CA GLU A 77 1.72 -11.43 -3.34
C GLU A 77 2.48 -11.04 -2.07
N GLN A 78 1.96 -11.42 -0.90
CA GLN A 78 2.42 -10.89 0.37
C GLN A 78 2.77 -11.99 1.37
N LYS A 79 3.90 -11.82 2.06
CA LYS A 79 4.30 -12.66 3.21
C LYS A 79 4.35 -11.81 4.46
N VAL A 80 3.70 -12.27 5.53
CA VAL A 80 3.54 -11.51 6.78
C VAL A 80 4.32 -12.19 7.91
N TYR A 81 5.12 -11.41 8.63
CA TYR A 81 6.01 -11.85 9.70
C TYR A 81 5.79 -11.01 10.95
N LEU A 82 5.58 -11.65 12.10
CA LEU A 82 5.42 -10.97 13.38
C LEU A 82 6.78 -10.49 13.90
N GLN A 83 7.00 -9.19 14.06
CA GLN A 83 8.24 -8.72 14.71
C GLN A 83 8.12 -8.85 16.22
N ASP A 84 7.02 -8.36 16.76
CA ASP A 84 6.66 -8.40 18.18
C ASP A 84 5.12 -8.38 18.34
N GLU A 85 4.59 -8.16 19.54
CA GLU A 85 3.14 -8.03 19.74
C GLU A 85 2.53 -6.73 19.20
N LYS A 86 3.33 -5.85 18.57
CA LYS A 86 2.92 -4.50 18.16
C LYS A 86 2.94 -4.29 16.65
N SER A 87 3.79 -4.99 15.91
CA SER A 87 3.90 -4.80 14.46
C SER A 87 4.15 -6.08 13.67
N VAL A 88 3.81 -6.01 12.40
CA VAL A 88 4.12 -7.01 11.39
C VAL A 88 4.96 -6.42 10.28
N ILE A 89 5.89 -7.22 9.77
CA ILE A 89 6.62 -6.95 8.55
C ILE A 89 5.95 -7.69 7.40
N LYS A 90 5.74 -6.99 6.30
CA LYS A 90 5.19 -7.55 5.08
C LYS A 90 6.19 -7.40 3.94
N LEU A 91 6.43 -8.50 3.23
CA LEU A 91 7.14 -8.51 1.96
C LEU A 91 6.11 -8.52 0.84
N ASN A 92 6.06 -7.48 0.00
CA ASN A 92 5.11 -7.38 -1.12
C ASN A 92 5.86 -7.23 -2.44
N ASP A 93 5.61 -8.11 -3.41
CA ASP A 93 6.25 -8.10 -4.74
C ASP A 93 5.52 -7.24 -5.77
N SER A 94 4.45 -6.56 -5.34
CA SER A 94 3.53 -5.74 -6.13
C SER A 94 2.79 -6.47 -7.25
N ILE A 95 2.77 -7.81 -7.33
CA ILE A 95 2.31 -8.53 -8.54
C ILE A 95 0.88 -8.18 -8.97
N TYR A 96 -0.01 -7.86 -8.04
CA TYR A 96 -1.39 -7.42 -8.31
C TYR A 96 -1.53 -5.98 -8.82
N TYR A 97 -0.46 -5.20 -8.83
CA TYR A 97 -0.44 -3.83 -9.31
C TYR A 97 0.16 -3.75 -10.72
N THR A 98 -0.37 -2.85 -11.54
CA THR A 98 0.15 -2.57 -12.89
C THR A 98 1.55 -1.96 -12.88
N SER A 99 1.94 -1.29 -11.79
CA SER A 99 3.25 -0.68 -11.59
C SER A 99 3.62 -0.58 -10.11
N TRP A 100 4.90 -0.40 -9.80
CA TRP A 100 5.38 -0.05 -8.46
C TRP A 100 4.81 1.29 -7.99
N LYS A 101 4.61 2.24 -8.91
CA LYS A 101 3.92 3.50 -8.58
C LYS A 101 2.51 3.26 -8.06
N ASP A 102 1.74 2.37 -8.68
CA ASP A 102 0.37 2.08 -8.23
C ASP A 102 0.37 1.44 -6.84
N TYR A 103 1.28 0.51 -6.58
CA TYR A 103 1.48 -0.07 -5.24
C TYR A 103 1.86 0.98 -4.20
N LEU A 104 2.83 1.85 -4.49
CA LEU A 104 3.28 2.87 -3.53
C LEU A 104 2.22 3.96 -3.30
N ASN A 105 1.45 4.32 -4.34
CA ASN A 105 0.28 5.20 -4.18
C ASN A 105 -0.78 4.54 -3.29
N ASN A 106 -1.01 3.23 -3.42
CA ASN A 106 -1.91 2.49 -2.54
C ASN A 106 -1.50 2.62 -1.06
N LEU A 107 -0.20 2.48 -0.75
CA LEU A 107 0.30 2.68 0.61
C LEU A 107 0.03 4.10 1.12
N LEU A 108 0.30 5.13 0.31
CA LEU A 108 0.02 6.52 0.70
C LEU A 108 -1.46 6.77 0.98
N LEU A 109 -2.34 6.21 0.15
CA LEU A 109 -3.78 6.36 0.32
C LEU A 109 -4.25 5.62 1.58
N ASN A 110 -3.77 4.40 1.85
CA ASN A 110 -4.03 3.72 3.11
C ASN A 110 -3.59 4.59 4.30
N ASN A 111 -2.38 5.15 4.27
CA ASN A 111 -1.87 5.96 5.38
C ASN A 111 -2.67 7.25 5.60
N TYR A 112 -3.28 7.77 4.54
CA TYR A 112 -4.17 8.93 4.60
C TYR A 112 -5.53 8.57 5.20
N PHE A 113 -6.21 7.54 4.67
CA PHE A 113 -7.56 7.18 5.10
C PHE A 113 -7.59 6.38 6.42
N PHE A 114 -6.56 5.58 6.68
CA PHE A 114 -6.49 4.61 7.77
C PHE A 114 -5.16 4.72 8.52
N SER A 115 -4.92 5.89 9.12
CA SER A 115 -3.63 6.19 9.77
C SER A 115 -3.27 5.27 10.97
N ASP A 116 -4.27 4.60 11.56
CA ASP A 116 -4.09 3.62 12.64
C ASP A 116 -3.41 2.33 12.17
N THR A 117 -3.48 2.03 10.88
CA THR A 117 -2.84 0.88 10.21
C THR A 117 -1.89 1.36 9.11
N ALA A 118 -1.33 2.56 9.26
CA ALA A 118 -0.39 3.12 8.29
C ALA A 118 0.82 2.22 8.07
N TYR A 119 1.19 2.04 6.80
CA TYR A 119 2.38 1.33 6.36
C TYR A 119 3.61 2.23 6.42
N GLU A 120 4.67 1.73 7.02
CA GLU A 120 6.00 2.31 6.91
C GLU A 120 6.82 1.51 5.89
N LEU A 121 7.21 2.14 4.78
CA LEU A 121 8.20 1.54 3.88
C LEU A 121 9.55 1.60 4.58
N LEU A 122 10.19 0.45 4.78
CA LEU A 122 11.51 0.35 5.40
C LEU A 122 12.64 0.29 4.37
N GLY A 123 12.34 -0.20 3.18
CA GLY A 123 13.31 -0.42 2.11
C GLY A 123 12.88 -1.57 1.21
N PHE A 124 13.85 -2.16 0.54
CA PHE A 124 13.62 -3.22 -0.42
C PHE A 124 14.46 -4.45 -0.11
N TYR A 125 13.88 -5.61 -0.37
CA TYR A 125 14.53 -6.90 -0.19
C TYR A 125 14.50 -7.65 -1.51
N ARG A 126 15.61 -8.31 -1.84
CA ARG A 126 15.68 -9.19 -3.00
C ARG A 126 15.83 -10.62 -2.54
N ASN A 127 14.91 -11.46 -2.99
CA ASN A 127 15.05 -12.90 -2.89
C ASN A 127 15.04 -13.50 -4.29
N GLU A 128 16.12 -14.17 -4.68
CA GLU A 128 16.34 -14.66 -6.04
C GLU A 128 16.16 -13.53 -7.08
N ASN A 129 15.13 -13.66 -7.93
CA ASN A 129 14.80 -12.70 -8.99
C ASN A 129 13.59 -11.82 -8.65
N VAL A 130 13.05 -11.93 -7.44
CA VAL A 130 11.87 -11.15 -7.03
C VAL A 130 12.30 -10.00 -6.13
N LEU A 131 11.88 -8.80 -6.53
CA LEU A 131 12.00 -7.58 -5.73
C LEU A 131 10.77 -7.48 -4.82
N TYR A 132 11.01 -7.28 -3.53
CA TYR A 132 9.96 -7.02 -2.54
C TYR A 132 10.15 -5.63 -1.95
N ALA A 133 9.06 -4.87 -1.83
CA ALA A 133 8.99 -3.80 -0.86
C ALA A 133 8.85 -4.40 0.53
N VAL A 134 9.63 -3.89 1.48
CA VAL A 134 9.54 -4.26 2.89
C VAL A 134 8.76 -3.17 3.60
N VAL A 135 7.57 -3.50 4.08
CA VAL A 135 6.73 -2.56 4.83
C VAL A 135 6.47 -3.07 6.24
N GLU A 136 6.44 -2.16 7.21
CA GLU A 136 5.96 -2.41 8.56
C GLU A 136 4.54 -1.86 8.71
N GLN A 137 3.69 -2.59 9.43
CA GLN A 137 2.34 -2.16 9.76
C GLN A 137 2.04 -2.52 11.23
N PRO A 138 1.27 -1.69 11.97
CA PRO A 138 0.76 -2.07 13.28
C PRO A 138 0.04 -3.43 13.25
N PHE A 139 0.36 -4.30 14.22
CA PHE A 139 -0.30 -5.58 14.39
C PHE A 139 -1.64 -5.37 15.11
N VAL A 140 -2.73 -5.75 14.44
CA VAL A 140 -4.07 -5.67 15.01
C VAL A 140 -4.57 -7.07 15.32
N LYS A 141 -4.80 -7.32 16.61
CA LYS A 141 -5.45 -8.55 17.06
C LYS A 141 -6.96 -8.34 17.14
N ALA A 142 -7.70 -8.96 16.22
CA ALA A 142 -9.17 -8.94 16.26
C ALA A 142 -9.69 -9.57 17.57
N THR A 143 -10.65 -8.91 18.20
CA THR A 143 -11.33 -9.40 19.42
C THR A 143 -12.73 -9.94 19.12
N GLU A 144 -13.27 -9.61 17.96
CA GLU A 144 -14.61 -9.95 17.53
C GLU A 144 -14.70 -10.06 16.00
N LYS A 145 -15.75 -10.71 15.51
CA LYS A 145 -16.00 -10.77 14.07
C LYS A 145 -16.43 -9.40 13.56
N THR A 146 -15.84 -8.94 12.47
CA THR A 146 -16.20 -7.68 11.84
C THR A 146 -17.63 -7.69 11.31
N ASN A 147 -18.37 -6.64 11.65
CA ASN A 147 -19.71 -6.41 11.13
C ASN A 147 -19.64 -5.52 9.88
N LEU A 148 -19.87 -6.13 8.71
CA LEU A 148 -19.82 -5.43 7.42
C LEU A 148 -20.82 -4.26 7.29
N GLU A 149 -21.92 -4.29 8.04
CA GLU A 149 -22.85 -3.16 8.07
C GLU A 149 -22.24 -1.94 8.76
N LEU A 150 -21.42 -2.14 9.80
CA LEU A 150 -20.67 -1.05 10.44
C LEU A 150 -19.58 -0.52 9.52
N VAL A 151 -18.91 -1.41 8.77
CA VAL A 151 -17.92 -1.00 7.75
C VAL A 151 -18.60 -0.12 6.71
N LYS A 152 -19.76 -0.54 6.19
CA LYS A 152 -20.54 0.25 5.23
C LYS A 152 -20.92 1.62 5.78
N GLN A 153 -21.47 1.69 6.99
CA GLN A 153 -21.82 2.95 7.64
C GLN A 153 -20.61 3.86 7.85
N PHE A 154 -19.47 3.29 8.23
CA PHE A 154 -18.21 4.02 8.35
C PHE A 154 -17.78 4.62 7.01
N MET A 155 -17.82 3.83 5.92
CA MET A 155 -17.45 4.28 4.59
C MET A 155 -18.39 5.39 4.07
N GLU A 156 -19.70 5.22 4.24
CA GLU A 156 -20.71 6.22 3.88
C GLU A 156 -20.52 7.53 4.64
N SER A 157 -20.20 7.45 5.94
CA SER A 157 -19.91 8.63 6.76
C SER A 157 -18.65 9.38 6.31
N ASN A 158 -17.72 8.69 5.64
CA ASN A 158 -16.51 9.26 5.04
C ASN A 158 -16.69 9.65 3.56
N GLY A 159 -17.94 9.67 3.07
CA GLY A 159 -18.29 10.14 1.73
C GLY A 159 -18.02 9.12 0.62
N PHE A 160 -17.82 7.85 0.96
CA PHE A 160 -17.76 6.76 -0.01
C PHE A 160 -19.14 6.16 -0.23
N GLU A 161 -19.47 5.89 -1.49
CA GLU A 161 -20.68 5.18 -1.90
C GLU A 161 -20.32 3.71 -2.15
N ASN A 162 -21.06 2.78 -1.56
CA ASN A 162 -20.93 1.36 -1.91
C ASN A 162 -21.36 1.15 -3.36
N THR A 163 -20.57 0.41 -4.14
CA THR A 163 -20.85 0.13 -5.55
C THR A 163 -21.38 -1.28 -5.75
N ARG A 164 -20.56 -2.28 -5.41
CA ARG A 164 -20.87 -3.71 -5.47
C ARG A 164 -20.12 -4.41 -4.34
N ASN A 165 -20.66 -5.47 -3.78
CA ASN A 165 -20.03 -6.23 -2.69
C ASN A 165 -19.50 -5.27 -1.59
N ASN A 166 -18.22 -5.37 -1.24
CA ASN A 166 -17.55 -4.47 -0.31
C ASN A 166 -16.60 -3.49 -1.03
N ASP A 167 -16.93 -3.10 -2.26
CA ASP A 167 -16.22 -2.09 -3.04
C ASP A 167 -16.91 -0.73 -2.92
N TYR A 168 -16.12 0.33 -2.85
CA TYR A 168 -16.56 1.68 -2.52
C TYR A 168 -15.94 2.71 -3.46
N ILE A 169 -16.68 3.77 -3.75
CA ILE A 169 -16.21 4.89 -4.59
C ILE A 169 -16.50 6.22 -3.92
N ASN A 170 -15.51 7.10 -3.91
CA ASN A 170 -15.70 8.51 -3.58
C ASN A 170 -15.46 9.35 -4.84
N LYS A 171 -16.53 9.60 -5.60
CA LYS A 171 -16.49 10.34 -6.88
C LYS A 171 -16.01 11.78 -6.70
N LYS A 172 -16.27 12.39 -5.54
CA LYS A 172 -15.87 13.77 -5.25
C LYS A 172 -14.35 13.91 -5.25
N ILE A 173 -13.66 12.95 -4.62
CA ILE A 173 -12.19 12.97 -4.54
C ILE A 173 -11.52 12.15 -5.64
N GLY A 174 -12.26 11.30 -6.36
CA GLY A 174 -11.74 10.50 -7.47
C GLY A 174 -10.99 9.26 -7.01
N VAL A 175 -11.52 8.55 -6.00
CA VAL A 175 -10.89 7.36 -5.42
C VAL A 175 -11.89 6.21 -5.38
N ILE A 176 -11.43 5.02 -5.77
CA ILE A 176 -12.10 3.73 -5.55
C ILE A 176 -11.31 2.99 -4.47
N LEU A 177 -12.02 2.32 -3.57
CA LEU A 177 -11.47 1.43 -2.56
C LEU A 177 -12.17 0.08 -2.68
N GLU A 178 -11.43 -0.95 -3.06
CA GLU A 178 -11.93 -2.31 -3.23
C GLU A 178 -11.47 -3.21 -2.07
N ASP A 179 -12.07 -4.40 -2.01
CA ASP A 179 -11.63 -5.52 -1.17
C ASP A 179 -11.83 -5.34 0.35
N LEU A 180 -12.83 -4.56 0.79
CA LEU A 180 -13.15 -4.38 2.22
C LEU A 180 -14.01 -5.52 2.81
N HIS A 181 -13.59 -6.76 2.64
CA HIS A 181 -14.23 -7.91 3.29
C HIS A 181 -13.78 -8.10 4.75
N ASP A 182 -14.39 -9.06 5.46
CA ASP A 182 -14.19 -9.27 6.90
C ASP A 182 -12.79 -9.82 7.27
N GLU A 183 -12.00 -10.24 6.28
CA GLU A 183 -10.57 -10.57 6.47
C GLU A 183 -9.64 -9.35 6.37
N ASN A 184 -10.01 -8.33 5.58
CA ASN A 184 -9.24 -7.09 5.38
C ASN A 184 -9.68 -5.94 6.31
N VAL A 185 -10.77 -6.14 7.04
CA VAL A 185 -11.21 -5.21 8.08
C VAL A 185 -11.32 -5.96 9.40
N LEU A 186 -10.47 -5.62 10.35
CA LEU A 186 -10.39 -6.25 11.66
C LEU A 186 -11.12 -5.39 12.71
N THR A 187 -11.84 -6.03 13.63
CA THR A 187 -12.49 -5.32 14.74
C THR A 187 -11.78 -5.63 16.05
N GLN A 188 -11.29 -4.58 16.72
CA GLN A 188 -10.66 -4.67 18.03
C GLN A 188 -11.38 -3.72 19.00
N ASN A 189 -12.01 -4.30 20.03
CA ASN A 189 -12.80 -3.59 21.04
C ASN A 189 -13.84 -2.63 20.42
N GLY A 190 -14.57 -3.10 19.41
CA GLY A 190 -15.55 -2.31 18.67
C GLY A 190 -15.00 -1.25 17.70
N ILE A 191 -13.67 -1.15 17.53
CA ILE A 191 -13.02 -0.22 16.60
C ILE A 191 -12.61 -0.98 15.32
N LEU A 192 -12.88 -0.39 14.16
CA LEU A 192 -12.51 -0.93 12.85
C LEU A 192 -11.07 -0.55 12.49
N PHE A 193 -10.29 -1.53 12.06
CA PHE A 193 -8.93 -1.37 11.54
C PHE A 193 -8.86 -1.97 10.14
N PHE A 194 -8.36 -1.21 9.19
CA PHE A 194 -8.32 -1.58 7.78
C PHE A 194 -6.91 -2.03 7.41
N ILE A 195 -6.77 -3.24 6.90
CA ILE A 195 -5.50 -3.81 6.45
C ILE A 195 -5.63 -4.29 5.02
N ASP A 196 -4.50 -4.39 4.31
CA ASP A 196 -4.43 -4.90 2.93
C ASP A 196 -5.46 -4.28 1.97
N THR A 197 -5.75 -2.99 2.16
CA THR A 197 -6.68 -2.22 1.34
C THR A 197 -6.17 -2.00 -0.08
N VAL A 198 -7.09 -1.93 -1.06
CA VAL A 198 -6.76 -1.71 -2.47
C VAL A 198 -7.42 -0.44 -3.01
N PHE A 199 -6.61 0.58 -3.27
CA PHE A 199 -7.04 1.87 -3.79
C PHE A 199 -6.74 2.03 -5.29
N TYR A 200 -7.69 2.63 -6.01
CA TYR A 200 -7.50 3.13 -7.37
C TYR A 200 -7.88 4.59 -7.47
N ILE A 201 -7.20 5.31 -8.36
CA ILE A 201 -7.46 6.72 -8.65
C ILE A 201 -8.17 6.79 -10.00
N ILE A 202 -9.25 7.60 -10.09
CA ILE A 202 -10.07 7.80 -11.28
C ILE A 202 -10.04 9.24 -11.80
#